data_AF-A0A2D4WRL9-F1
#
_entry.id   AF-A0A2D4WRL9-F1
#
_cell.length_a   1.000
_cell.length_b   1.000
_cell.length_c   1.000
_cell.angle_alpha   90.00
_cell.angle_beta   90.00
_cell.angle_gamma   90.00
#
_symmetry.space_group_name_H-M   'P 1'
#
loop_
_entity.id
_entity.type
_entity.pdbx_description
1 polymer ?
#
loop_
_entity_poly.entity_id
_entity_poly.type
_entity_poly.pdbx_seq_one_letter_code
_entity_poly.pdbx_strand_id
1 'polypeptide(L)'
;MPDTPDTPQKAAGSSNRRGFMFKIGAGLMGVGGLLISAPILGYILAPSVIDWKKRRSWIDLGPLEDFPVGKTLLAVYKNPIHGPTVGLADQIPCWVRRTSESQFQIFYINCAHLGCPVHWFEESKLFMCPCHGGVYYEDGSRASGPPPRGLFEYDWQVVRGKLYVYGGEMPNLQIPGKLPESEVTPLMIEGQKYLDGKVVAS
;
A
#
# COMPACT_ATOMS: atom_id res chain seq x y z
N MET A 1 -51.37 13.50 -79.57
CA MET A 1 -50.49 12.90 -78.55
C MET A 1 -50.93 13.45 -77.21
N PRO A 2 -51.37 12.63 -76.24
CA PRO A 2 -51.70 13.15 -74.93
C PRO A 2 -50.42 13.23 -74.07
N ASP A 3 -50.13 14.42 -73.56
CA ASP A 3 -49.15 14.62 -72.50
C ASP A 3 -49.68 14.00 -71.20
N THR A 4 -48.98 13.00 -70.68
CA THR A 4 -49.22 12.48 -69.32
C THR A 4 -48.65 13.46 -68.30
N PRO A 5 -49.38 13.80 -67.22
CA PRO A 5 -48.82 14.59 -66.14
C PRO A 5 -47.86 13.73 -65.30
N ASP A 6 -46.63 14.20 -65.12
CA ASP A 6 -45.68 13.61 -64.19
C ASP A 6 -46.26 13.62 -62.77
N THR A 7 -46.44 12.42 -62.23
CA THR A 7 -46.84 12.24 -60.83
C THR A 7 -45.67 12.64 -59.94
N PRO A 8 -45.84 13.50 -58.91
CA PRO A 8 -44.76 13.82 -58.01
C PRO A 8 -44.40 12.56 -57.22
N GLN A 9 -43.16 12.07 -57.41
CA GLN A 9 -42.61 11.00 -56.59
C GLN A 9 -42.59 11.47 -55.13
N LYS A 10 -43.51 10.93 -54.34
CA LYS A 10 -43.59 11.11 -52.90
C LYS A 10 -42.29 10.60 -52.28
N ALA A 11 -41.43 11.52 -51.85
CA ALA A 11 -40.15 11.21 -51.23
C ALA A 11 -40.35 10.19 -50.10
N ALA A 12 -39.86 8.96 -50.30
CA ALA A 12 -39.98 7.88 -49.34
C ALA A 12 -39.18 8.24 -48.07
N GLY A 13 -39.90 8.39 -46.96
CA GLY A 13 -39.47 8.46 -45.55
C GLY A 13 -37.97 8.50 -45.25
N SER A 14 -37.34 9.66 -45.41
CA SER A 14 -35.91 9.85 -45.07
C SER A 14 -35.67 10.34 -43.63
N SER A 15 -36.72 10.52 -42.83
CA SER A 15 -36.62 11.06 -41.46
C SER A 15 -36.35 10.00 -40.37
N ASN A 16 -36.85 8.78 -40.53
CA ASN A 16 -36.85 7.81 -39.42
C ASN A 16 -35.51 7.07 -39.24
N ARG A 17 -34.83 6.72 -40.35
CA ARG A 17 -33.53 6.01 -40.30
C ARG A 17 -32.37 6.92 -39.88
N ARG A 18 -32.33 8.15 -40.40
CA ARG A 18 -31.29 9.13 -40.07
C ARG A 18 -31.36 9.55 -38.61
N GLY A 19 -32.56 9.81 -38.09
CA GLY A 19 -32.78 10.12 -36.67
C GLY A 19 -32.40 8.96 -35.75
N PHE A 20 -32.69 7.71 -36.15
CA PHE A 20 -32.28 6.53 -35.40
C PHE A 20 -30.75 6.37 -35.32
N MET A 21 -30.05 6.47 -36.45
CA MET A 21 -28.57 6.42 -36.47
C MET A 21 -27.93 7.55 -35.67
N PHE A 22 -28.49 8.76 -35.73
CA PHE A 22 -27.99 9.90 -34.93
C PHE A 22 -28.13 9.64 -33.43
N LYS A 23 -29.26 9.07 -32.97
CA LYS A 23 -29.46 8.69 -31.56
C LYS A 23 -28.47 7.62 -31.12
N ILE A 24 -28.19 6.62 -31.96
CA ILE A 24 -27.15 5.60 -31.67
C ILE A 24 -25.78 6.27 -31.56
N GLY A 25 -25.42 7.13 -32.52
CA GLY A 25 -24.13 7.84 -32.50
C GLY A 25 -23.97 8.72 -31.25
N ALA A 26 -25.00 9.50 -30.90
CA ALA A 26 -25.01 10.31 -29.69
C ALA A 26 -24.95 9.46 -28.42
N GLY A 27 -25.64 8.32 -28.39
CA GLY A 27 -25.58 7.35 -27.29
C GLY A 27 -24.18 6.77 -27.11
N LEU A 28 -23.54 6.35 -28.21
CA LEU A 28 -22.16 5.82 -28.19
C LEU A 28 -21.15 6.88 -27.74
N MET A 29 -21.30 8.13 -28.19
CA MET A 29 -20.47 9.24 -27.73
C MET A 29 -20.69 9.55 -26.24
N GLY A 30 -21.94 9.47 -25.76
CA GLY A 30 -22.24 9.59 -24.33
C GLY A 30 -21.58 8.50 -23.49
N VAL A 31 -21.65 7.24 -23.94
CA VAL A 31 -20.96 6.11 -23.30
C VAL A 31 -19.45 6.32 -23.32
N GLY A 32 -18.88 6.72 -24.46
CA GLY A 32 -17.45 7.04 -24.56
C GLY A 32 -17.03 8.16 -23.60
N GLY A 33 -17.82 9.22 -23.51
CA GLY A 33 -17.61 10.32 -22.57
C GLY A 33 -17.65 9.87 -21.11
N LEU A 34 -18.57 8.99 -20.73
CA LEU A 34 -18.64 8.42 -19.38
C LEU A 34 -17.43 7.54 -19.07
N LEU A 35 -17.01 6.69 -20.00
CA LEU A 35 -15.85 5.81 -19.81
C LEU A 35 -14.55 6.59 -19.62
N ILE A 36 -14.40 7.75 -20.26
CA ILE A 36 -13.23 8.62 -20.09
C ILE A 36 -13.35 9.47 -18.82
N SER A 37 -14.52 10.04 -18.54
CA SER A 37 -14.69 10.95 -17.40
C SER A 37 -14.71 10.23 -16.05
N ALA A 38 -15.20 8.99 -15.99
CA ALA A 38 -15.26 8.22 -14.75
C ALA A 38 -13.89 8.03 -14.05
N PRO A 39 -12.80 7.57 -14.71
CA PRO A 39 -11.50 7.45 -14.04
C PRO A 39 -10.90 8.81 -13.65
N ILE A 40 -11.14 9.87 -14.42
CA ILE A 40 -10.64 11.22 -14.10
C ILE A 40 -11.33 11.77 -12.86
N LEU A 41 -12.66 11.72 -12.81
CA LEU A 41 -13.44 12.14 -11.64
C LEU A 41 -13.12 11.25 -10.43
N GLY A 42 -12.96 9.94 -10.65
CA GLY A 42 -12.51 9.01 -9.61
C GLY A 42 -11.17 9.42 -9.01
N TYR A 43 -10.18 9.78 -9.83
CA TYR A 43 -8.87 10.26 -9.36
C TYR A 43 -8.98 11.56 -8.57
N ILE A 44 -9.77 12.53 -9.03
CA ILE A 44 -9.97 13.83 -8.35
C ILE A 44 -10.66 13.64 -6.99
N LEU A 45 -11.64 12.74 -6.91
CA LEU A 45 -12.41 12.51 -5.69
C LEU A 45 -11.77 11.48 -4.75
N ALA A 46 -10.81 10.67 -5.25
CA ALA A 46 -10.13 9.61 -4.49
C ALA A 46 -9.61 10.06 -3.12
N PRO A 47 -8.95 11.23 -2.97
CA PRO A 47 -8.45 11.68 -1.67
C PRO A 47 -9.54 11.84 -0.60
N SER A 48 -10.77 12.19 -1.00
CA SER A 48 -11.89 12.41 -0.08
C SER A 48 -12.71 11.15 0.21
N VAL A 49 -12.62 10.13 -0.65
CA VAL A 49 -13.41 8.88 -0.50
C VAL A 49 -12.59 7.69 0.01
N ILE A 50 -11.26 7.74 -0.15
CA ILE A 50 -10.35 6.72 0.38
C ILE A 50 -10.01 7.06 1.83
N ASP A 51 -10.25 6.12 2.74
CA ASP A 51 -9.83 6.25 4.13
C ASP A 51 -8.33 5.94 4.25
N TRP A 52 -7.51 6.97 4.09
CA TRP A 52 -6.04 6.88 4.14
C TRP A 52 -5.52 6.33 5.47
N LYS A 53 -6.31 6.39 6.56
CA LYS A 53 -5.95 5.81 7.86
C LYS A 53 -5.96 4.28 7.85
N LYS A 54 -6.65 3.65 6.90
CA LYS A 54 -6.65 2.19 6.72
C LYS A 54 -5.41 1.65 5.99
N ARG A 55 -4.48 2.51 5.58
CA ARG A 55 -3.24 2.07 4.94
C ARG A 55 -2.22 1.48 5.92
N ARG A 56 -2.48 1.58 7.23
CA ARG A 56 -1.70 0.88 8.25
C ARG A 56 -2.61 0.12 9.19
N SER A 57 -2.17 -1.05 9.61
CA SER A 57 -2.84 -1.86 10.61
C SER A 57 -1.83 -2.70 11.37
N TRP A 58 -2.26 -3.25 12.51
CA TRP A 58 -1.48 -4.25 13.20
C TRP A 58 -1.43 -5.55 12.42
N ILE A 59 -0.23 -6.11 12.31
CA ILE A 59 0.09 -7.32 11.56
C ILE A 59 0.79 -8.28 12.51
N ASP A 60 0.29 -9.51 12.58
CA ASP A 60 0.89 -10.61 13.35
C ASP A 60 2.14 -11.11 12.61
N LEU A 61 3.30 -11.03 13.27
CA LEU A 61 4.57 -11.58 12.77
C LEU A 61 4.84 -13.01 13.26
N GLY A 62 4.05 -13.51 14.21
CA GLY A 62 4.22 -14.83 14.81
C GLY A 62 4.61 -14.81 16.29
N PRO A 63 4.84 -16.00 16.88
CA PRO A 63 5.25 -16.16 18.27
C PRO A 63 6.67 -15.63 18.54
N LEU A 64 6.95 -15.26 19.79
CA LEU A 64 8.28 -14.74 20.18
C LEU A 64 9.42 -15.76 20.02
N GLU A 65 9.11 -17.06 20.01
CA GLU A 65 10.08 -18.15 19.86
C GLU A 65 10.74 -18.16 18.48
N ASP A 66 10.06 -17.63 17.46
CA ASP A 66 10.61 -17.47 16.10
C ASP A 66 11.71 -16.40 16.05
N PHE A 67 11.83 -15.59 17.11
CA PHE A 67 12.79 -14.48 17.22
C PHE A 67 13.68 -14.64 18.46
N PRO A 68 14.79 -15.41 18.38
CA PRO A 68 15.72 -15.56 19.49
C PRO A 68 16.44 -14.26 19.86
N VAL A 69 16.77 -14.08 21.15
CA VAL A 69 17.52 -12.92 21.64
C VAL A 69 18.91 -12.86 21.01
N GLY A 70 19.33 -11.66 20.61
CA GLY A 70 20.62 -11.39 19.98
C GLY A 70 20.67 -11.71 18.48
N LYS A 71 19.56 -12.14 17.88
CA LYS A 71 19.47 -12.43 16.45
C LYS A 71 18.68 -11.36 15.69
N THR A 72 19.08 -11.19 14.43
CA THR A 72 18.38 -10.38 13.43
C THR A 72 17.87 -11.32 12.35
N LEU A 73 16.56 -11.47 12.24
CA LEU A 73 15.92 -12.42 11.33
C LEU A 73 14.98 -11.71 10.37
N LEU A 74 14.85 -12.28 9.17
CA LEU A 74 13.90 -11.81 8.18
C LEU A 74 12.52 -12.38 8.50
N ALA A 75 11.54 -11.51 8.73
CA ALA A 75 10.13 -11.88 8.80
C ALA A 75 9.42 -11.39 7.53
N VAL A 76 8.40 -12.11 7.09
CA VAL A 76 7.58 -11.75 5.94
C VAL A 76 6.13 -11.76 6.36
N TYR A 77 5.42 -10.69 6.06
CA TYR A 77 3.99 -10.59 6.33
C TYR A 77 3.19 -10.29 5.07
N LYS A 78 1.89 -10.54 5.12
CA LYS A 78 0.97 -10.16 4.05
C LYS A 78 0.51 -8.72 4.24
N ASN A 79 0.74 -7.88 3.24
CA ASN A 79 0.35 -6.47 3.27
C ASN A 79 -1.15 -6.32 3.53
N PRO A 80 -1.60 -5.52 4.51
CA PRO A 80 -3.02 -5.20 4.66
C PRO A 80 -3.60 -4.46 3.45
N ILE A 81 -2.76 -3.74 2.71
CA ILE A 81 -3.13 -3.14 1.42
C ILE A 81 -2.93 -4.19 0.33
N HIS A 82 -3.92 -5.06 0.15
CA HIS A 82 -3.88 -6.10 -0.87
C HIS A 82 -5.16 -6.18 -1.71
N GLY A 83 -5.09 -6.89 -2.83
CA GLY A 83 -6.18 -7.15 -3.76
C GLY A 83 -6.16 -8.60 -4.27
N PRO A 84 -7.11 -9.00 -5.11
CA PRO A 84 -7.19 -10.39 -5.59
C PRO A 84 -6.06 -10.76 -6.57
N THR A 85 -5.36 -9.79 -7.16
CA THR A 85 -4.42 -10.01 -8.29
C THR A 85 -2.96 -9.69 -7.97
N VAL A 86 -2.64 -9.32 -6.73
CA VAL A 86 -1.29 -8.84 -6.34
C VAL A 86 -0.29 -9.97 -6.08
N GLY A 87 -0.77 -11.17 -5.73
CA GLY A 87 0.06 -12.37 -5.66
C GLY A 87 1.24 -12.22 -4.69
N LEU A 88 2.47 -12.45 -5.18
CA LEU A 88 3.68 -12.35 -4.36
C LEU A 88 4.01 -10.91 -3.93
N ALA A 89 3.48 -9.89 -4.60
CA ALA A 89 3.73 -8.50 -4.25
C ALA A 89 3.11 -8.11 -2.88
N ASP A 90 2.20 -8.92 -2.36
CA ASP A 90 1.64 -8.73 -1.01
C ASP A 90 2.59 -9.20 0.09
N GLN A 91 3.64 -9.94 -0.23
CA GLN A 91 4.58 -10.43 0.76
C GLN A 91 5.64 -9.37 1.03
N ILE A 92 5.48 -8.66 2.15
CA ILE A 92 6.37 -7.58 2.55
C ILE A 92 7.36 -8.11 3.59
N PRO A 93 8.65 -8.11 3.28
CA PRO A 93 9.66 -8.50 4.24
C PRO A 93 10.03 -7.34 5.18
N CYS A 94 10.47 -7.69 6.38
CA CYS A 94 11.01 -6.79 7.40
C CYS A 94 12.10 -7.50 8.20
N TRP A 95 13.00 -6.72 8.80
CA TRP A 95 14.06 -7.25 9.65
C TRP A 95 13.66 -7.10 11.12
N VAL A 96 13.60 -8.22 11.84
CA VAL A 96 13.30 -8.26 13.27
C VAL A 96 14.60 -8.50 14.03
N ARG A 97 15.03 -7.51 14.81
CA ARG A 97 16.17 -7.63 15.73
C ARG A 97 15.65 -7.69 17.16
N ARG A 98 15.96 -8.76 17.88
CA ARG A 98 15.61 -8.89 19.30
C ARG A 98 16.84 -8.61 20.15
N THR A 99 16.86 -7.50 20.88
CA THR A 99 18.03 -7.07 21.65
C THR A 99 18.05 -7.59 23.08
N SER A 100 16.88 -7.85 23.66
CA SER A 100 16.71 -8.48 24.96
C SER A 100 15.42 -9.29 25.01
N GLU A 101 15.10 -9.91 26.15
CA GLU A 101 13.88 -10.69 26.32
C GLU A 101 12.61 -9.92 25.95
N SER A 102 12.54 -8.63 26.27
CA SER A 102 11.36 -7.79 26.05
C SER A 102 11.55 -6.68 25.02
N GLN A 103 12.74 -6.56 24.41
CA GLN A 103 13.07 -5.45 23.53
C GLN A 103 13.28 -5.91 22.10
N PHE A 104 12.51 -5.33 21.19
CA PHE A 104 12.60 -5.52 19.76
C PHE A 104 12.94 -4.21 19.06
N GLN A 105 13.59 -4.34 17.91
CA GLN A 105 13.79 -3.28 16.95
C GLN A 105 13.48 -3.87 15.58
N ILE A 106 12.45 -3.34 14.93
CA ILE A 106 11.93 -3.92 13.69
C ILE A 106 12.07 -2.90 12.59
N PHE A 107 12.83 -3.23 11.57
CA PHE A 107 13.13 -2.35 10.46
C PHE A 107 12.29 -2.72 9.24
N TYR A 108 11.83 -1.69 8.53
CA TYR A 108 11.40 -1.89 7.15
C TYR A 108 12.60 -2.33 6.31
N ILE A 109 12.36 -3.20 5.33
CA ILE A 109 13.42 -3.67 4.45
C ILE A 109 13.97 -2.55 3.56
N ASN A 110 13.22 -1.48 3.34
CA ASN A 110 13.55 -0.49 2.32
C ASN A 110 14.63 0.49 2.80
N CYS A 111 15.69 0.59 1.99
CA CYS A 111 16.79 1.52 2.16
C CYS A 111 16.29 2.97 2.13
N ALA A 112 16.80 3.82 3.03
CA ALA A 112 16.41 5.23 3.12
C ALA A 112 16.90 6.12 1.97
N HIS A 113 17.64 5.57 1.00
CA HIS A 113 17.96 6.28 -0.24
C HIS A 113 16.77 6.29 -1.20
N LEU A 114 16.56 5.19 -1.94
CA LEU A 114 15.52 5.06 -2.97
C LEU A 114 14.66 3.79 -2.80
N GLY A 115 14.66 3.20 -1.59
CA GLY A 115 13.74 2.12 -1.25
C GLY A 115 14.15 0.70 -1.63
N CYS A 116 15.34 0.49 -2.22
CA CYS A 116 15.86 -0.87 -2.45
C CYS A 116 15.92 -1.71 -1.16
N PRO A 117 15.66 -3.02 -1.22
CA PRO A 117 15.75 -3.88 -0.04
C PRO A 117 17.18 -3.96 0.48
N VAL A 118 17.34 -3.83 1.80
CA VAL A 118 18.62 -4.04 2.49
C VAL A 118 18.75 -5.49 2.96
N HIS A 119 19.97 -6.00 2.97
CA HIS A 119 20.31 -7.32 3.49
C HIS A 119 21.11 -7.19 4.78
N TRP A 120 20.81 -8.04 5.76
CA TRP A 120 21.59 -8.21 6.98
C TRP A 120 22.78 -9.15 6.75
N PHE A 121 23.96 -8.74 7.21
CA PHE A 121 25.19 -9.54 7.17
C PHE A 121 25.68 -9.80 8.58
N GLU A 122 25.43 -11.01 9.11
CA GLU A 122 25.68 -11.40 10.50
C GLU A 122 27.15 -11.21 10.91
N GLU A 123 28.10 -11.54 10.04
CA GLU A 123 29.53 -11.50 10.33
C GLU A 123 30.04 -10.07 10.56
N SER A 124 29.50 -9.12 9.80
CA SER A 124 29.89 -7.71 9.90
C SER A 124 28.98 -6.89 10.81
N LYS A 125 27.81 -7.44 11.16
CA LYS A 125 26.73 -6.74 11.86
C LYS A 125 26.26 -5.47 11.15
N LEU A 126 26.17 -5.54 9.82
CA LEU A 126 25.75 -4.42 8.98
C LEU A 126 24.54 -4.79 8.13
N PHE A 127 23.67 -3.81 7.91
CA PHE A 127 22.74 -3.86 6.78
C PHE A 127 23.37 -3.20 5.57
N MET A 128 23.30 -3.84 4.40
CA MET A 128 23.83 -3.29 3.15
C MET A 128 22.78 -3.29 2.05
N CYS A 129 22.74 -2.18 1.32
CA CYS A 129 21.91 -1.97 0.13
C CYS A 129 22.74 -2.19 -1.13
N PRO A 130 22.42 -3.18 -1.98
CA PRO A 130 23.22 -3.52 -3.15
C PRO A 130 23.12 -2.49 -4.28
N CYS A 131 22.10 -1.64 -4.28
CA CYS A 131 21.83 -0.72 -5.40
C CYS A 131 22.89 0.39 -5.54
N HIS A 132 23.26 1.03 -4.43
CA HIS A 132 24.15 2.21 -4.43
C HIS A 132 25.10 2.24 -3.22
N GLY A 133 25.32 1.10 -2.56
CA GLY A 133 26.26 0.99 -1.43
C GLY A 133 25.81 1.70 -0.15
N GLY A 134 24.51 1.77 0.13
CA GLY A 134 24.02 2.25 1.42
C GLY A 134 24.35 1.24 2.53
N VAL A 135 24.93 1.70 3.64
CA VAL A 135 25.33 0.84 4.76
C VAL A 135 24.77 1.38 6.07
N TYR A 136 24.26 0.49 6.91
CA TYR A 136 23.70 0.80 8.23
C TYR A 136 24.29 -0.13 9.28
N TYR A 137 24.44 0.40 10.50
CA TYR A 137 24.82 -0.39 11.67
C TYR A 137 23.67 -1.30 12.13
N GLU A 138 23.96 -2.21 13.06
CA GLU A 138 22.97 -3.14 13.62
C GLU A 138 21.75 -2.47 14.27
N ASP A 139 21.92 -1.23 14.75
CA ASP A 139 20.85 -0.41 15.32
C ASP A 139 20.04 0.37 14.25
N GLY A 140 20.36 0.16 12.97
CA GLY A 140 19.73 0.84 11.84
C GLY A 140 20.25 2.25 11.57
N SER A 141 21.18 2.78 12.39
CA SER A 141 21.79 4.08 12.14
C SER A 141 22.65 4.05 10.87
N ARG A 142 22.73 5.19 10.18
CA ARG A 142 23.48 5.29 8.92
C ARG A 142 24.98 5.16 9.19
N ALA A 143 25.62 4.19 8.57
CA ALA A 143 27.07 4.02 8.62
C ALA A 143 27.76 4.69 7.43
N SER A 144 27.26 4.47 6.20
CA SER A 144 27.91 4.97 4.98
C SER A 144 26.96 5.00 3.77
N GLY A 145 27.47 5.57 2.67
CA GLY A 145 26.82 5.62 1.37
C GLY A 145 25.87 6.79 1.17
N PRO A 146 25.13 6.79 0.05
CA PRO A 146 24.21 7.87 -0.32
C PRO A 146 23.00 8.11 0.60
N PRO A 147 22.44 7.14 1.36
CA PRO A 147 21.23 7.39 2.15
C PRO A 147 21.39 8.61 3.06
N PRO A 148 20.39 9.49 3.21
CA PRO A 148 20.52 10.70 4.02
C PRO A 148 20.28 10.47 5.53
N ARG A 149 19.79 9.29 5.92
CA ARG A 149 19.42 8.93 7.30
C ARG A 149 19.53 7.41 7.52
N GLY A 150 19.26 6.95 8.75
CA GLY A 150 19.18 5.52 9.10
C GLY A 150 17.97 4.80 8.50
N LEU A 151 17.80 3.51 8.81
CA LEU A 151 16.65 2.70 8.38
C LEU A 151 15.33 3.20 8.97
N PHE A 152 14.21 2.82 8.35
CA PHE A 152 12.89 3.09 8.90
C PHE A 152 12.53 1.97 9.88
N GLU A 153 11.90 2.32 10.98
CA GLU A 153 11.44 1.35 11.98
C GLU A 153 9.92 1.27 11.99
N TYR A 154 9.39 0.10 12.35
CA TYR A 154 7.97 -0.09 12.65
C TYR A 154 7.67 0.28 14.10
N ASP A 155 6.44 0.72 14.36
CA ASP A 155 5.85 0.58 15.69
C ASP A 155 5.53 -0.90 15.92
N TRP A 156 5.81 -1.39 17.11
CA TRP A 156 5.65 -2.79 17.44
C TRP A 156 5.10 -2.97 18.85
N GLN A 157 4.47 -4.10 19.09
CA GLN A 157 4.07 -4.50 20.44
C GLN A 157 4.03 -6.01 20.58
N VAL A 158 4.13 -6.48 21.81
CA VAL A 158 3.96 -7.89 22.15
C VAL A 158 2.63 -8.05 22.85
N VAL A 159 1.76 -8.90 22.31
CA VAL A 159 0.46 -9.21 22.91
C VAL A 159 0.29 -10.72 22.92
N ARG A 160 0.02 -11.28 24.11
CA ARG A 160 -0.24 -12.73 24.30
C ARG A 160 0.86 -13.64 23.70
N GLY A 161 2.12 -13.26 23.87
CA GLY A 161 3.27 -14.06 23.39
C GLY A 161 3.50 -14.01 21.88
N LYS A 162 2.86 -13.07 21.18
CA LYS A 162 3.05 -12.82 19.75
C LYS A 162 3.58 -11.42 19.50
N LEU A 163 4.38 -11.29 18.46
CA LEU A 163 4.95 -10.02 18.00
C LEU A 163 4.06 -9.42 16.92
N TYR A 164 3.70 -8.15 17.11
CA TYR A 164 2.92 -7.38 16.14
C TYR A 164 3.69 -6.16 15.67
N VAL A 165 3.50 -5.79 14.40
CA VAL A 165 3.95 -4.51 13.83
C VAL A 165 2.79 -3.70 13.28
N TYR A 166 2.87 -2.38 13.42
CA TYR A 166 1.95 -1.46 12.79
C TYR A 166 2.50 -1.06 11.42
N GLY A 167 2.01 -1.71 10.37
CA GLY A 167 2.58 -1.65 9.02
C GLY A 167 1.55 -1.64 7.91
N GLY A 168 2.02 -1.65 6.67
CA GLY A 168 1.20 -1.57 5.45
C GLY A 168 1.81 -0.63 4.43
N GLU A 169 1.56 0.67 4.58
CA GLU A 169 2.23 1.70 3.79
C GLU A 169 3.75 1.71 4.03
N MET A 170 4.51 1.53 2.95
CA MET A 170 5.97 1.62 3.02
C MET A 170 6.43 3.07 3.26
N PRO A 171 7.39 3.28 4.18
CA PRO A 171 7.87 4.60 4.52
C PRO A 171 8.86 5.10 3.47
N ASN A 172 8.98 6.41 3.42
CA ASN A 172 9.93 7.12 2.57
C ASN A 172 10.37 8.41 3.29
N LEU A 173 11.12 9.28 2.63
CA LEU A 173 11.63 10.50 3.28
C LEU A 173 10.53 11.48 3.71
N GLN A 174 9.33 11.40 3.14
CA GLN A 174 8.16 12.21 3.51
C GLN A 174 7.23 11.48 4.49
N ILE A 175 7.22 10.16 4.46
CA ILE A 175 6.31 9.31 5.23
C ILE A 175 7.14 8.50 6.24
N PRO A 176 7.09 8.82 7.55
CA PRO A 176 7.92 8.15 8.53
C PRO A 176 7.51 6.68 8.72
N GLY A 177 8.44 5.86 9.20
CA GLY A 177 8.18 4.48 9.59
C GLY A 177 7.29 4.43 10.83
N LYS A 178 7.85 4.83 11.98
CA LYS A 178 7.12 5.01 13.23
C LYS A 178 6.24 6.26 13.18
N LEU A 179 5.04 6.14 13.70
CA LEU A 179 4.11 7.25 13.85
C LEU A 179 4.13 7.80 15.28
N PRO A 180 3.67 9.04 15.48
CA PRO A 180 3.29 9.50 16.80
C PRO A 180 2.24 8.54 17.41
N GLU A 181 2.33 8.27 18.71
CA GLU A 181 1.42 7.36 19.42
C GLU A 181 -0.06 7.73 19.21
N SER A 182 -0.38 9.02 19.12
CA SER A 182 -1.74 9.51 18.85
C SER A 182 -2.32 9.11 17.48
N GLU A 183 -1.47 8.68 16.55
CA GLU A 183 -1.86 8.24 15.21
C GLU A 183 -1.88 6.71 15.06
N VAL A 184 -1.39 5.98 16.06
CA VAL A 184 -1.42 4.52 16.09
C VAL A 184 -2.78 4.05 16.60
N THR A 185 -3.50 3.29 15.77
CA THR A 185 -4.78 2.71 16.21
C THR A 185 -4.53 1.54 17.15
N PRO A 186 -5.30 1.36 18.25
CA PRO A 186 -5.11 0.21 19.14
C PRO A 186 -5.35 -1.13 18.44
N LEU A 187 -4.56 -2.15 18.78
CA LEU A 187 -4.75 -3.51 18.33
C LEU A 187 -5.99 -4.12 18.98
N MET A 188 -6.92 -4.62 18.19
CA MET A 188 -8.14 -5.28 18.67
C MET A 188 -7.95 -6.79 18.68
N ILE A 189 -7.98 -7.41 19.86
CA ILE A 189 -7.98 -8.88 20.01
C ILE A 189 -9.13 -9.25 20.95
N GLU A 190 -10.06 -10.07 20.48
CA GLU A 190 -11.21 -10.57 21.27
C GLU A 190 -12.01 -9.46 21.99
N GLY A 191 -12.16 -8.31 21.33
CA GLY A 191 -12.89 -7.16 21.89
C GLY A 191 -12.09 -6.30 22.88
N GLN A 192 -10.84 -6.64 23.18
CA GLN A 192 -9.93 -5.82 23.98
C GLN A 192 -9.01 -4.99 23.07
N LYS A 193 -8.78 -3.73 23.46
CA LYS A 193 -7.84 -2.82 22.81
C LYS A 193 -6.47 -2.95 23.46
N TYR A 194 -5.41 -3.06 22.66
CA TYR A 194 -4.03 -3.09 23.12
C TYR A 194 -3.21 -1.97 22.49
N LEU A 195 -2.44 -1.28 23.33
CA LEU A 195 -1.42 -0.31 22.92
C LEU A 195 -0.19 -0.54 23.80
N ASP A 196 1.00 -0.57 23.18
CA ASP A 196 2.26 -0.93 23.84
C ASP A 196 2.19 -2.20 24.69
N GLY A 197 1.46 -3.21 24.20
CA GLY A 197 1.29 -4.49 24.87
C GLY A 197 0.35 -4.47 26.09
N LYS A 198 -0.26 -3.31 26.40
CA LYS A 198 -1.17 -3.14 27.55
C LYS A 198 -2.61 -2.98 27.09
N VAL A 199 -3.55 -3.50 27.88
CA VAL A 199 -4.98 -3.28 27.65
C VAL A 199 -5.29 -1.80 27.92
N VAL A 200 -5.91 -1.13 26.95
CA VAL A 200 -6.39 0.25 27.11
C VAL A 200 -7.93 0.25 27.24
N ALA A 201 -8.44 1.10 28.13
CA ALA A 201 -9.88 1.24 28.35
C ALA A 201 -10.57 1.74 27.06
N SER A 202 -11.80 1.26 26.84
CA SER A 202 -12.58 1.48 25.62
C SER A 202 -12.93 2.94 25.38
#